data_AF-A6IY94-F1
#
_entry.id   AF-A6IY94-F1
#
_cell.length_a   1.000
_cell.length_b   1.000
_cell.length_c   1.000
_cell.angle_alpha   90.00
_cell.angle_beta   90.00
_cell.angle_gamma   90.00
#
_symmetry.space_group_name_H-M   'P 1'
#
loop_
_entity.id
_entity.type
_entity.pdbx_description
1 polymer ?
#
loop_
_entity_poly.entity_id
_entity_poly.type
_entity_poly.pdbx_seq_one_letter_code
_entity_poly.pdbx_strand_id
1 'polypeptide(L)'
;MLFFIYAIIGMQVFGNIGIDGEDEDSDEDEFQITEHNNFRTFFQALMLLFRSATGEAWHNIMLSCLSGKPCDKNSGIQKPECGNEFAYFYFVSFIFLCSFLVSLHTRRAMSSPPARTQASESL
;
A
#
# COMPACT_ATOMS: atom_id res chain seq x y z
N MET A 1 -13.53 1.56 5.12
CA MET A 1 -13.99 0.59 4.09
C MET A 1 -13.03 0.47 2.91
N LEU A 2 -12.45 1.58 2.41
CA LEU A 2 -11.45 1.55 1.32
C LEU A 2 -10.31 0.55 1.56
N PHE A 3 -9.60 0.68 2.69
CA PHE A 3 -8.49 -0.21 3.07
C PHE A 3 -8.88 -1.70 3.10
N PHE A 4 -10.10 -2.01 3.56
CA PHE A 4 -10.57 -3.40 3.62
C PHE A 4 -10.73 -4.00 2.22
N ILE A 5 -11.40 -3.28 1.31
CA ILE A 5 -11.63 -3.75 -0.06
C ILE A 5 -10.29 -3.92 -0.78
N TYR A 6 -9.40 -2.93 -0.67
CA TYR A 6 -8.08 -3.00 -1.30
C TYR A 6 -7.24 -4.14 -0.71
N ALA A 7 -7.25 -4.36 0.62
CA ALA A 7 -6.53 -5.47 1.22
C ALA A 7 -6.98 -6.82 0.66
N ILE A 8 -8.30 -7.06 0.54
CA ILE A 8 -8.82 -8.31 -0.02
C ILE A 8 -8.43 -8.46 -1.50
N ILE A 9 -8.57 -7.41 -2.31
CA ILE A 9 -8.16 -7.45 -3.73
C ILE A 9 -6.66 -7.72 -3.84
N GLY A 10 -5.83 -7.02 -3.07
CA GLY A 10 -4.38 -7.17 -3.07
C GLY A 10 -3.95 -8.58 -2.67
N MET A 11 -4.60 -9.20 -1.68
CA MET A 11 -4.35 -10.60 -1.34
C MET A 11 -4.66 -11.55 -2.50
N GLN A 12 -5.77 -11.33 -3.22
CA GLN A 12 -6.15 -12.22 -4.33
C GLN A 12 -5.21 -12.09 -5.53
N VAL A 13 -4.71 -10.88 -5.81
CA VAL A 13 -3.88 -10.62 -7.01
C VAL A 13 -2.38 -10.82 -6.72
N PHE A 14 -1.91 -10.41 -5.54
CA PHE A 14 -0.48 -10.34 -5.20
C PHE A 14 -0.07 -11.28 -4.06
N GLY A 15 -0.99 -12.05 -3.48
CA GLY A 15 -0.72 -12.91 -2.32
C GLY A 15 0.27 -14.04 -2.57
N ASN A 16 0.50 -14.40 -3.84
CA ASN A 16 1.44 -15.46 -4.23
C ASN A 16 2.85 -14.94 -4.55
N ILE A 17 3.12 -13.63 -4.44
CA ILE A 17 4.44 -13.07 -4.70
C ILE A 17 5.43 -13.51 -3.60
N GLY A 18 6.64 -13.87 -4.01
CA GLY A 18 7.75 -14.23 -3.13
C GLY A 18 8.16 -13.07 -2.23
N ILE A 19 8.73 -13.41 -1.08
CA ILE A 19 9.15 -12.45 -0.05
C ILE A 19 10.67 -12.20 -0.07
N ASP A 20 11.42 -13.08 -0.72
CA ASP A 20 12.87 -13.01 -0.80
C ASP A 20 13.22 -13.07 -2.28
N GLY A 21 13.72 -11.95 -2.81
CA GLY A 21 14.23 -11.85 -4.18
C GLY A 21 15.59 -12.54 -4.30
N GLU A 22 15.64 -13.86 -4.11
CA GLU A 22 16.84 -14.68 -4.34
C GLU A 22 17.16 -14.86 -5.85
N ASP A 23 16.75 -13.92 -6.70
CA ASP A 23 17.10 -13.92 -8.12
C ASP A 23 18.29 -12.98 -8.31
N GLU A 24 19.48 -13.57 -8.50
CA GLU A 24 20.79 -12.92 -8.75
C GLU A 24 20.80 -11.94 -9.95
N ASP A 25 19.72 -11.89 -10.73
CA ASP A 25 19.57 -11.07 -11.95
C ASP A 25 18.60 -9.89 -11.80
N SER A 26 17.94 -9.72 -10.65
CA SER A 26 17.06 -8.57 -10.41
C SER A 26 17.79 -7.54 -9.55
N ASP A 27 17.86 -6.29 -10.02
CA ASP A 27 18.48 -5.17 -9.28
C ASP A 27 18.01 -5.18 -7.81
N GLU A 28 18.89 -5.66 -6.91
CA GLU A 28 18.57 -6.00 -5.51
C GLU A 28 18.05 -4.78 -4.70
N ASP A 29 18.30 -3.58 -5.21
CA ASP A 29 18.07 -2.32 -4.49
C ASP A 29 16.58 -1.89 -4.43
N GLU A 30 15.66 -2.57 -5.13
CA GLU A 30 14.27 -2.07 -5.28
C GLU A 30 13.14 -3.05 -4.88
N PHE A 31 13.43 -4.30 -4.52
CA PHE A 31 12.39 -5.25 -4.10
C PHE A 31 11.89 -4.96 -2.67
N GLN A 32 10.63 -4.53 -2.55
CA GLN A 32 10.03 -4.09 -1.27
C GLN A 32 9.05 -5.09 -0.65
N ILE A 33 8.83 -6.24 -1.28
CA ILE A 33 8.00 -7.30 -0.71
C ILE A 33 8.85 -8.09 0.27
N THR A 34 8.55 -8.00 1.56
CA THR A 34 9.32 -8.62 2.64
C THR A 34 8.39 -9.39 3.60
N GLU A 35 8.95 -10.11 4.59
CA GLU A 35 8.16 -10.89 5.57
C GLU A 35 7.13 -10.02 6.31
N HIS A 36 7.44 -8.74 6.49
CA HIS A 36 6.56 -7.79 7.16
C HIS A 36 5.80 -6.89 6.19
N ASN A 37 6.13 -6.92 4.90
CA ASN A 37 5.53 -6.06 3.88
C ASN A 37 5.09 -6.89 2.66
N ASN A 38 3.97 -7.59 2.78
CA ASN A 38 3.47 -8.46 1.71
C ASN A 38 1.93 -8.55 1.72
N PHE A 39 1.39 -9.29 0.75
CA PHE A 39 -0.04 -9.51 0.56
C PHE A 39 -0.51 -10.93 0.94
N ARG A 40 0.28 -11.71 1.69
CA ARG A 40 -0.09 -13.11 2.02
C ARG A 40 -1.26 -13.20 2.99
N THR A 41 -1.31 -12.28 3.95
CA THR A 41 -2.37 -12.23 4.95
C THR A 41 -3.06 -10.88 4.96
N PHE A 42 -4.29 -10.86 5.48
CA PHE A 42 -5.10 -9.65 5.55
C PHE A 42 -4.42 -8.54 6.35
N PHE A 43 -3.84 -8.87 7.50
CA PHE A 43 -3.18 -7.88 8.36
C PHE A 43 -1.90 -7.32 7.73
N GLN A 44 -1.10 -8.16 7.06
CA GLN A 44 0.09 -7.69 6.34
C GLN A 44 -0.29 -6.77 5.18
N ALA A 45 -1.28 -7.17 4.37
CA ALA A 45 -1.79 -6.35 3.28
C ALA A 45 -2.32 -5.00 3.78
N LEU A 46 -3.04 -5.01 4.91
CA LEU A 46 -3.56 -3.79 5.54
C LEU A 46 -2.42 -2.88 6.02
N MET A 47 -1.39 -3.41 6.66
CA MET A 47 -0.21 -2.63 7.10
C MET A 47 0.56 -2.03 5.92
N LEU A 48 0.77 -2.81 4.86
CA LEU A 48 1.39 -2.35 3.61
C LEU A 48 0.58 -1.20 2.98
N LEU A 49 -0.75 -1.31 2.96
CA LEU A 49 -1.63 -0.26 2.47
C LEU A 49 -1.61 1.00 3.35
N PHE A 50 -1.48 0.86 4.68
CA PHE A 50 -1.29 2.01 5.57
C PHE A 50 0.02 2.73 5.27
N ARG A 51 1.12 2.00 5.10
CA ARG A 51 2.40 2.55 4.65
C ARG A 51 2.27 3.26 3.30
N SER A 52 1.55 2.65 2.36
CA SER A 52 1.34 3.26 1.05
C SER A 52 0.52 4.55 1.15
N ALA A 53 -0.46 4.61 2.04
CA ALA A 53 -1.32 5.78 2.23
C ALA A 53 -0.60 7.00 2.85
N THR A 54 0.52 6.79 3.55
CA THR A 54 1.38 7.90 4.01
C THR A 54 2.26 8.48 2.90
N GLY A 55 2.28 7.83 1.72
CA GLY A 55 3.10 8.24 0.58
C GLY A 55 4.53 7.70 0.64
N GLU A 56 4.86 6.83 1.58
CA GLU A 56 6.20 6.26 1.72
C GLU A 56 6.39 5.04 0.82
N ALA A 57 7.39 5.10 -0.07
CA ALA A 57 7.92 3.98 -0.87
C ALA A 57 6.86 3.16 -1.67
N TRP A 58 5.64 3.68 -1.82
CA TRP A 58 4.54 2.97 -2.46
C TRP A 58 4.83 2.66 -3.94
N HIS A 59 5.65 3.50 -4.60
CA HIS A 59 6.07 3.24 -5.98
C HIS A 59 6.97 2.00 -6.08
N ASN A 60 7.87 1.78 -5.12
CA ASN A 60 8.76 0.61 -5.11
C ASN A 60 7.96 -0.66 -4.80
N ILE A 61 6.98 -0.55 -3.89
CA ILE A 61 6.05 -1.65 -3.60
C ILE A 61 5.25 -2.01 -4.85
N MET A 62 4.76 -1.01 -5.59
CA MET A 62 4.05 -1.19 -6.86
C MET A 62 4.94 -1.89 -7.90
N LEU A 63 6.18 -1.45 -8.09
CA LEU A 63 7.14 -2.07 -9.03
C LEU A 63 7.45 -3.52 -8.63
N SER A 64 7.52 -3.80 -7.33
CA SER A 64 7.70 -5.14 -6.80
C SER A 64 6.48 -6.06 -7.00
N CYS A 65 5.32 -5.52 -7.36
CA CYS A 65 4.10 -6.27 -7.64
C CYS A 65 3.83 -6.51 -9.14
N LEU A 66 4.71 -6.03 -10.03
CA LEU A 66 4.58 -6.23 -11.48
C LEU A 66 4.77 -7.69 -11.88
N SER A 67 4.38 -8.04 -13.10
CA SER A 67 4.55 -9.40 -13.63
C SER A 67 6.01 -9.81 -13.76
N GLY A 68 6.27 -11.12 -13.73
CA GLY A 68 7.61 -11.68 -13.87
C GLY A 68 8.38 -11.75 -12.56
N LYS A 69 7.69 -11.67 -11.43
CA LYS A 69 8.29 -11.77 -10.09
C LYS A 69 8.30 -13.22 -9.61
N PRO A 70 9.25 -13.58 -8.73
CA PRO A 70 9.28 -14.90 -8.15
C PRO A 70 8.00 -15.19 -7.36
N CYS A 71 7.49 -16.40 -7.50
CA CYS A 71 6.34 -16.88 -6.75
C CYS A 71 6.78 -17.46 -5.40
N ASP A 72 5.89 -17.44 -4.42
CA ASP A 72 6.07 -18.14 -3.15
C ASP A 72 6.30 -19.64 -3.39
N LYS A 73 7.32 -20.21 -2.74
CA LYS A 73 7.67 -21.66 -2.82
C LYS A 73 6.49 -22.57 -2.42
N ASN A 74 5.58 -22.09 -1.57
CA ASN A 74 4.38 -22.79 -1.12
C ASN A 74 3.15 -22.62 -2.03
N SER A 75 3.24 -21.77 -3.07
CA SER A 75 2.10 -21.51 -3.99
C SER A 75 1.83 -22.67 -4.96
N GLY A 76 2.79 -23.58 -5.15
CA GLY A 76 2.73 -24.64 -6.16
C GLY A 76 2.94 -24.13 -7.59
N ILE A 77 3.23 -22.84 -7.78
CA ILE A 77 3.51 -22.22 -9.08
C ILE A 77 5.02 -22.28 -9.32
N GLN A 78 5.44 -23.08 -10.31
CA GLN A 78 6.86 -23.28 -10.62
C GLN A 78 7.42 -22.29 -11.65
N LYS A 79 6.57 -21.43 -12.22
CA LYS A 79 7.01 -20.42 -13.18
C LYS A 79 7.19 -19.07 -12.48
N PRO A 80 8.24 -18.29 -12.80
CA PRO A 80 8.44 -16.93 -12.29
C PRO A 80 7.51 -15.95 -13.02
N GLU A 81 6.21 -16.17 -12.91
CA GLU A 81 5.16 -15.39 -13.58
C GLU A 81 4.21 -14.73 -12.56
N CYS A 82 4.63 -14.59 -11.30
CA CYS A 82 3.83 -13.93 -10.28
C CYS A 82 3.87 -12.40 -10.42
N GLY A 83 2.88 -11.74 -9.82
CA GLY A 83 2.63 -10.32 -10.01
C GLY A 83 1.85 -10.02 -11.29
N ASN A 84 1.43 -8.77 -11.46
CA ASN A 84 0.55 -8.37 -12.56
C ASN A 84 0.71 -6.87 -12.87
N GLU A 85 0.71 -6.49 -14.15
CA GLU A 85 0.69 -5.07 -14.58
C GLU A 85 -0.51 -4.28 -14.03
N PHE A 86 -1.58 -4.98 -13.64
CA PHE A 86 -2.68 -4.41 -12.87
C PHE A 86 -2.24 -3.66 -11.60
N ALA A 87 -1.04 -3.94 -11.07
CA ALA A 87 -0.44 -3.23 -9.95
C ALA A 87 -0.40 -1.70 -10.16
N TYR A 88 -0.11 -1.22 -11.37
CA TYR A 88 -0.13 0.22 -11.66
C TYR A 88 -1.50 0.83 -11.36
N PHE A 89 -2.55 0.22 -11.91
CA PHE A 89 -3.91 0.69 -11.70
C PHE A 89 -4.30 0.61 -10.23
N TYR A 90 -4.01 -0.52 -9.57
CA TYR A 90 -4.32 -0.76 -8.16
C TYR A 90 -3.69 0.28 -7.22
N PHE A 91 -2.38 0.51 -7.31
CA PHE A 91 -1.70 1.45 -6.41
C PHE A 91 -2.05 2.90 -6.73
N VAL A 92 -2.08 3.30 -8.01
CA VAL A 92 -2.42 4.68 -8.39
C VAL A 92 -3.86 5.03 -8.00
N SER A 93 -4.83 4.12 -8.22
CA SER A 93 -6.22 4.35 -7.80
C SER A 93 -6.35 4.41 -6.28
N PHE A 94 -5.61 3.58 -5.55
CA PHE A 94 -5.57 3.61 -4.09
C PHE A 94 -5.06 4.95 -3.55
N ILE A 95 -3.89 5.41 -4.04
CA ILE A 95 -3.28 6.67 -3.63
C ILE A 95 -4.20 7.84 -3.94
N PHE A 96 -4.78 7.87 -5.15
CA PHE A 96 -5.77 8.88 -5.53
C PHE A 96 -6.93 8.90 -4.54
N LEU A 97 -7.63 7.77 -4.34
CA LEU A 97 -8.79 7.72 -3.43
C LEU A 97 -8.43 8.08 -1.99
N CYS A 98 -7.28 7.63 -1.49
CA CYS A 98 -6.77 8.01 -0.17
C CYS A 98 -6.49 9.51 -0.07
N SER A 99 -5.81 10.10 -1.05
CA SER A 99 -5.54 11.54 -1.08
C SER A 99 -6.81 12.37 -1.14
N PHE A 100 -7.86 11.93 -1.85
CA PHE A 100 -9.17 12.62 -1.84
C PHE A 100 -9.85 12.57 -0.47
N LEU A 101 -9.83 11.41 0.19
CA LEU A 101 -10.40 11.24 1.53
C LEU A 101 -9.63 12.04 2.60
N VAL A 102 -8.29 12.05 2.52
CA VAL A 102 -7.42 12.82 3.43
C VAL A 102 -7.53 14.33 3.15
N SER A 103 -7.49 14.74 1.89
CA SER A 103 -7.61 16.16 1.50
C SER A 103 -8.97 16.76 1.88
N LEU A 104 -10.05 15.99 1.85
CA LEU A 104 -11.36 16.44 2.36
C LEU A 104 -11.33 16.62 3.88
N HIS A 105 -10.54 15.82 4.60
CA HIS A 105 -10.37 15.92 6.05
C HIS A 105 -9.48 17.11 6.45
N THR A 106 -8.36 17.33 5.75
CA THR A 106 -7.46 18.47 6.04
C THR A 106 -8.08 19.80 5.65
N ARG A 107 -8.86 19.87 4.56
CA ARG A 107 -9.64 21.08 4.23
C ARG A 107 -10.73 21.39 5.25
N ARG A 108 -11.36 20.37 5.86
CA ARG A 108 -12.27 20.57 6.99
C ARG A 108 -11.54 21.03 8.26
N ALA A 109 -10.37 20.46 8.57
CA ALA A 109 -9.57 20.84 9.74
C ALA A 109 -9.07 22.30 9.67
N MET A 110 -8.63 22.77 8.50
CA MET A 110 -8.21 24.17 8.31
C MET A 110 -9.36 25.18 8.29
N SER A 111 -10.61 24.72 8.10
CA SER A 111 -11.80 25.59 8.15
C SER A 111 -12.37 25.78 9.56
N SER A 112 -11.88 25.02 10.56
CA SER A 112 -12.26 25.23 11.96
C SER A 112 -11.39 26.35 12.53
N PRO A 113 -11.94 27.52 12.89
CA PRO A 113 -11.16 28.54 13.56
C PRO A 113 -10.65 27.97 14.90
N PRO A 114 -9.42 28.31 15.33
CA PRO A 114 -8.98 27.96 16.68
C PRO A 114 -10.00 28.52 17.66
N ALA A 115 -10.45 27.70 18.62
CA ALA A 115 -11.34 28.12 19.68
C ALA A 115 -10.69 29.31 20.41
N ARG A 116 -11.12 30.53 20.03
CA ARG A 116 -10.65 31.76 20.64
C ARG A 116 -11.18 31.74 22.07
N THR A 117 -10.27 31.64 23.02
CA THR A 117 -10.50 31.76 24.46
C THR A 117 -11.29 33.05 24.73
N GLN A 118 -12.62 32.97 24.77
CA GLN A 118 -13.49 33.97 25.37
C GLN A 118 -13.72 33.55 26.83
N ALA A 119 -12.75 33.88 27.68
CA ALA A 119 -12.92 34.02 29.11
C ALA A 119 -12.01 35.20 29.49
N SER A 120 -12.50 36.43 29.33
CA SER A 120 -13.24 37.20 30.35
C SER A 120 -12.39 38.39 30.79
N GLU A 121 -12.22 39.34 29.86
CA GLU A 121 -12.24 40.76 30.21
C GLU A 121 -13.70 41.14 30.46
N SER A 122 -14.20 40.94 31.68
CA SER A 122 -15.43 41.57 32.14
C SER A 122 -15.55 41.42 33.66
N LEU A 123 -15.28 42.55 34.33
CA LEU A 123 -15.30 42.84 35.78
C LEU A 123 -14.08 42.42 36.61
#